data_AF-A0A942WNP2-F1
#
_entry.id   AF-A0A942WNP2-F1
#
_cell.length_a   1.000
_cell.length_b   1.000
_cell.length_c   1.000
_cell.angle_alpha   90.00
_cell.angle_beta   90.00
_cell.angle_gamma   90.00
#
_symmetry.space_group_name_H-M   'P 1'
#
loop_
_entity.id
_entity.type
_entity.pdbx_description
1 polymer ?
#
loop_
_entity_poly.entity_id
_entity_poly.type
_entity_poly.pdbx_seq_one_letter_code
_entity_poly.pdbx_strand_id
1 'polypeptide(L)'
;MASLAKTAGKIENTQEVHEEEFSEKETRGQLLTVENDFIAGMLAAAAYKSDELRQIDIIRDGKLYFSFRVHALGEEEANKCRKKYTKYVRNKQIGIKFAEETDNAKFRSSLIYHATVEDDRTNLWDNQQVWDGLRKRGVLVVTALDVIEAVLLGGEKDRVIDEINKLSGFDSENLEEVENKMEETAKN
;
A
#
# COMPACT_ATOMS: atom_id res chain seq x y z
N MET A 1 -64.30 11.69 0.49
CA MET A 1 -63.54 11.42 1.72
C MET A 1 -62.30 10.63 1.33
N ALA A 2 -61.15 11.02 1.91
CA ALA A 2 -59.78 10.56 1.68
C ALA A 2 -59.62 9.01 1.62
N SER A 3 -58.55 8.38 1.12
CA SER A 3 -57.11 8.54 1.38
C SER A 3 -56.40 7.42 0.57
N LEU A 4 -55.43 7.68 -0.32
CA LEU A 4 -53.96 7.65 -0.12
C LEU A 4 -53.35 6.36 0.49
N ALA A 5 -52.54 5.64 -0.31
CA ALA A 5 -51.18 5.07 -0.05
C ALA A 5 -50.88 3.98 -1.10
N LYS A 6 -50.04 4.17 -2.14
CA LYS A 6 -48.55 4.19 -2.21
C LYS A 6 -47.95 2.89 -1.66
N THR A 7 -47.30 2.03 -2.46
CA THR A 7 -45.84 2.08 -2.75
C THR A 7 -45.49 1.24 -3.99
N ALA A 8 -44.79 1.82 -4.98
CA ALA A 8 -43.34 1.71 -5.25
C ALA A 8 -42.95 0.34 -5.85
N GLY A 9 -42.56 0.20 -7.11
CA GLY A 9 -41.67 1.05 -7.90
C GLY A 9 -40.30 0.37 -7.98
N LYS A 10 -40.19 -0.67 -8.83
CA LYS A 10 -38.91 -1.28 -9.20
C LYS A 10 -38.65 -0.87 -10.65
N ILE A 11 -37.80 0.12 -10.87
CA ILE A 11 -37.33 0.51 -12.19
C ILE A 11 -36.10 -0.35 -12.45
N GLU A 12 -36.26 -1.43 -13.21
CA GLU A 12 -35.14 -2.18 -13.77
C GLU A 12 -34.70 -1.44 -15.04
N ASN A 13 -33.49 -0.88 -15.01
CA ASN A 13 -32.90 -0.17 -16.13
C ASN A 13 -32.15 -1.19 -17.00
N THR A 14 -32.87 -1.90 -17.86
CA THR A 14 -32.28 -2.84 -18.81
C THR A 14 -31.82 -2.05 -20.04
N GLN A 15 -30.52 -1.86 -20.21
CA GLN A 15 -29.98 -1.28 -21.44
C GLN A 15 -30.01 -2.35 -22.55
N GLU A 16 -30.85 -2.16 -23.56
CA GLU A 16 -30.82 -2.99 -24.77
C GLU A 16 -29.55 -2.66 -25.57
N VAL A 17 -28.67 -3.66 -25.73
CA VAL A 17 -27.46 -3.57 -26.55
C VAL A 17 -27.79 -4.11 -27.94
N HIS A 18 -27.68 -3.27 -28.98
CA HIS A 18 -27.80 -3.71 -30.38
C HIS A 18 -26.43 -3.71 -31.06
N GLU A 19 -26.23 -4.69 -31.95
CA GLU A 19 -25.04 -4.77 -32.79
C GLU A 19 -25.17 -3.82 -33.99
N GLU A 20 -24.20 -2.93 -34.19
CA GLU A 20 -24.18 -1.95 -35.28
C GLU A 20 -22.81 -1.94 -35.97
N GLU A 21 -22.79 -1.87 -37.30
CA GLU A 21 -21.55 -1.80 -38.06
C GLU A 21 -21.04 -0.35 -38.15
N PHE A 22 -19.85 -0.09 -37.61
CA PHE A 22 -19.19 1.21 -37.64
C PHE A 22 -18.17 1.32 -38.77
N SER A 23 -17.91 2.55 -39.24
CA SER A 23 -16.83 2.78 -40.22
C SER A 23 -15.46 2.52 -39.60
N GLU A 24 -14.45 2.16 -40.41
CA GLU A 24 -13.08 1.89 -39.92
C GLU A 24 -12.50 3.02 -39.04
N LYS A 25 -12.86 4.27 -39.35
CA LYS A 25 -12.42 5.44 -38.59
C LYS A 25 -13.12 5.55 -37.23
N GLU A 26 -14.40 5.20 -37.15
CA GLU A 26 -15.19 5.19 -35.91
C GLU A 26 -14.78 4.03 -35.00
N THR A 27 -14.59 2.82 -35.55
CA THR A 27 -14.06 1.66 -34.81
C THR A 27 -12.67 1.96 -34.26
N ARG A 28 -11.79 2.56 -35.06
CA ARG A 28 -10.46 3.00 -34.60
C ARG A 28 -10.54 4.09 -33.54
N GLY A 29 -11.50 5.01 -33.65
CA GLY A 29 -11.76 6.03 -32.64
C GLY A 29 -12.22 5.45 -31.31
N GLN A 30 -13.17 4.51 -31.34
CA GLN A 30 -13.65 3.79 -30.15
C GLN A 30 -12.52 2.97 -29.51
N LEU A 31 -11.71 2.27 -30.32
CA LEU A 31 -10.56 1.50 -29.85
C LEU A 31 -9.51 2.41 -29.20
N LEU A 32 -9.25 3.58 -29.78
CA LEU A 32 -8.38 4.60 -29.17
C LEU A 32 -8.95 5.17 -27.87
N THR A 33 -10.27 5.35 -27.74
CA THR A 33 -10.89 5.79 -26.47
C THR A 33 -10.76 4.72 -25.39
N VAL A 34 -11.03 3.45 -25.72
CA VAL A 34 -10.83 2.31 -24.80
C VAL A 34 -9.35 2.18 -24.41
N GLU A 35 -8.43 2.34 -25.35
CA GLU A 35 -6.99 2.35 -25.07
C GLU A 35 -6.58 3.55 -24.20
N ASN A 36 -7.10 4.74 -24.45
CA ASN A 36 -6.83 5.93 -23.62
C ASN A 36 -7.36 5.75 -22.20
N ASP A 37 -8.54 5.17 -22.04
CA ASP A 37 -9.13 4.85 -20.74
C ASP A 37 -8.32 3.77 -20.01
N PHE A 38 -7.83 2.76 -20.75
CA PHE A 38 -6.92 1.74 -20.23
C PHE A 38 -5.58 2.33 -19.76
N ILE A 39 -4.96 3.18 -20.58
CA ILE A 39 -3.71 3.88 -20.23
C ILE A 39 -3.91 4.76 -19.00
N ALA A 40 -5.03 5.50 -18.94
CA ALA A 40 -5.38 6.30 -17.76
C ALA A 40 -5.52 5.42 -16.51
N GLY A 41 -6.15 4.24 -16.62
CA GLY A 41 -6.22 3.25 -15.56
C GLY A 41 -4.86 2.76 -15.08
N MET A 42 -3.94 2.45 -16.01
CA MET A 42 -2.57 2.05 -15.66
C MET A 42 -1.79 3.17 -14.97
N LEU A 43 -1.95 4.42 -15.42
CA LEU A 43 -1.29 5.58 -14.82
C LEU A 43 -1.83 5.88 -13.42
N ALA A 44 -3.14 5.73 -13.21
CA ALA A 44 -3.75 5.82 -11.89
C ALA A 44 -3.21 4.72 -10.96
N ALA A 45 -3.16 3.47 -11.42
CA ALA A 45 -2.58 2.37 -10.65
C ALA A 45 -1.09 2.59 -10.30
N ALA A 46 -0.32 3.25 -11.18
CA ALA A 46 1.07 3.60 -10.89
C ALA A 46 1.22 4.65 -9.77
N ALA A 47 0.17 5.42 -9.47
CA ALA A 47 0.11 6.40 -8.39
C ALA A 47 -0.29 5.79 -7.02
N TYR A 48 -0.18 4.48 -6.85
CA TYR A 48 -0.57 3.72 -5.64
C TYR A 48 -0.03 4.28 -4.31
N LYS A 49 1.04 5.07 -4.33
CA LYS A 49 1.62 5.69 -3.11
C LYS A 49 0.84 6.89 -2.60
N SER A 50 0.09 7.56 -3.46
CA SER A 50 -0.68 8.76 -3.12
C SER A 50 -2.17 8.49 -2.93
N ASP A 51 -2.69 7.40 -3.47
CA ASP A 51 -4.12 7.14 -3.52
C ASP A 51 -4.67 6.57 -2.21
N GLU A 52 -3.98 5.58 -1.63
CA GLU A 52 -4.43 4.91 -0.42
C GLU A 52 -3.45 5.12 0.74
N LEU A 53 -3.88 5.93 1.71
CA LEU A 53 -3.16 6.17 2.95
C LEU A 53 -3.90 5.56 4.13
N ARG A 54 -3.18 4.86 5.00
CA ARG A 54 -3.70 4.37 6.28
C ARG A 54 -3.05 5.11 7.42
N GLN A 55 -3.86 5.59 8.35
CA GLN A 55 -3.36 6.14 9.61
C GLN A 55 -3.12 5.02 10.62
N ILE A 56 -1.94 5.03 11.22
CA ILE A 56 -1.51 4.14 12.30
C ILE A 56 -1.43 4.94 13.59
N ASP A 57 -2.13 4.46 14.62
CA ASP A 57 -2.11 5.06 15.96
C ASP A 57 -1.32 4.17 16.93
N ILE A 58 -0.29 4.72 17.59
CA ILE A 58 0.48 4.02 18.63
C ILE A 58 -0.12 4.32 19.99
N ILE A 59 -0.87 3.36 20.53
CA ILE A 59 -1.63 3.48 21.79
C ILE A 59 -1.09 2.46 22.79
N ARG A 60 -0.73 2.91 24.00
CA ARG A 60 -0.31 2.05 25.11
C ARG A 60 -1.07 2.45 26.36
N ASP A 61 -1.62 1.48 27.07
CA ASP A 61 -2.43 1.70 28.29
C ASP A 61 -3.56 2.73 28.10
N GLY A 62 -4.17 2.74 26.91
CA GLY A 62 -5.24 3.69 26.55
C GLY A 62 -4.78 5.11 26.23
N LYS A 63 -3.47 5.39 26.27
CA LYS A 63 -2.89 6.67 25.89
C LYS A 63 -2.36 6.62 24.46
N LEU A 64 -2.77 7.56 23.62
CA LEU A 64 -2.17 7.81 22.31
C LEU A 64 -0.81 8.49 22.48
N TYR A 65 0.25 7.89 21.95
CA TYR A 65 1.61 8.43 21.99
C TYR A 65 1.90 9.29 20.76
N PHE A 66 1.64 8.75 19.58
CA PHE A 66 1.74 9.46 18.30
C PHE A 66 1.02 8.64 17.21
N SER A 67 0.78 9.28 16.07
CA SER A 67 0.22 8.64 14.89
C SER A 67 0.98 9.07 13.64
N PHE A 68 0.88 8.25 12.59
CA PHE A 68 1.51 8.50 11.30
C PHE A 68 0.77 7.79 10.19
N ARG A 69 0.93 8.26 8.96
CA ARG A 69 0.31 7.69 7.77
C ARG A 69 1.30 6.84 7.01
N VAL A 70 0.81 5.71 6.52
CA VAL A 70 1.55 4.80 5.64
C VAL A 70 0.83 4.62 4.31
N HIS A 71 1.59 4.35 3.26
CA HIS A 71 1.12 3.99 1.93
C HIS A 71 1.65 2.60 1.53
N ALA A 72 1.11 2.06 0.43
CA ALA A 72 1.58 0.80 -0.16
C ALA A 72 3.06 0.88 -0.60
N LEU A 73 3.77 -0.26 -0.55
CA LEU A 73 5.14 -0.40 -1.05
C LEU A 73 5.19 -1.28 -2.29
N GLY A 74 5.88 -0.80 -3.32
CA GLY A 74 6.16 -1.62 -4.50
C GLY A 74 7.14 -2.75 -4.19
N GLU A 75 7.02 -3.86 -4.92
CA GLU A 75 7.88 -5.04 -4.73
C GLU A 75 9.38 -4.70 -4.87
N GLU A 76 9.73 -3.83 -5.82
CA GLU A 76 11.12 -3.41 -6.03
C GLU A 76 11.69 -2.70 -4.79
N GLU A 77 10.88 -1.90 -4.10
CA GLU A 77 11.29 -1.14 -2.91
C GLU A 77 11.45 -2.05 -1.69
N ALA A 78 10.50 -2.96 -1.49
CA ALA A 78 10.60 -3.99 -0.47
C ALA A 78 11.85 -4.86 -0.69
N ASN A 79 12.13 -5.24 -1.94
CA ASN A 79 13.32 -6.00 -2.32
C ASN A 79 14.62 -5.21 -2.11
N LYS A 80 14.63 -3.90 -2.41
CA LYS A 80 15.78 -3.02 -2.11
C LYS A 80 16.03 -2.95 -0.60
N CYS A 81 15.00 -2.81 0.22
CA CYS A 81 15.10 -2.84 1.67
C CYS A 81 15.71 -4.17 2.13
N ARG A 82 15.20 -5.31 1.65
CA ARG A 82 15.71 -6.64 2.01
C ARG A 82 17.18 -6.79 1.65
N LYS A 83 17.54 -6.53 0.39
CA LYS A 83 18.93 -6.65 -0.10
C LYS A 83 19.92 -5.79 0.68
N LYS A 84 19.52 -4.58 1.09
CA LYS A 84 20.38 -3.66 1.85
C LYS A 84 20.75 -4.21 3.23
N TYR A 85 19.84 -4.95 3.86
CA TYR A 85 20.02 -5.52 5.19
C TYR A 85 20.31 -7.03 5.17
N THR A 86 20.52 -7.61 3.99
CA THR A 86 21.03 -8.97 3.82
C THR A 86 22.52 -8.95 3.52
N LYS A 87 23.30 -9.65 4.33
CA LYS A 87 24.71 -9.93 4.08
C LYS A 87 24.81 -11.03 3.03
N TYR A 88 25.53 -10.74 1.94
CA TYR A 88 25.80 -11.71 0.88
C TYR A 88 27.26 -12.13 0.88
N VAL A 89 27.49 -13.43 0.79
CA VAL A 89 28.82 -14.02 0.62
C VAL A 89 28.97 -14.56 -0.78
N ARG A 90 30.16 -14.37 -1.36
CA ARG A 90 30.48 -14.90 -2.70
C ARG A 90 31.44 -16.08 -2.54
N ASN A 91 31.03 -17.24 -3.03
CA ASN A 91 31.96 -18.36 -3.14
C ASN A 91 32.84 -18.15 -4.38
N LYS A 92 34.14 -17.94 -4.17
CA LYS A 92 35.11 -17.65 -5.24
C LYS A 92 35.35 -18.84 -6.19
N GLN A 93 35.16 -20.08 -5.73
CA GLN A 93 35.41 -21.27 -6.54
C GLN A 93 34.32 -21.50 -7.58
N ILE A 94 33.05 -21.27 -7.20
CA ILE A 94 31.88 -21.47 -8.08
C ILE A 94 31.35 -20.16 -8.66
N GLY A 95 31.85 -19.01 -8.22
CA GLY A 95 31.50 -17.68 -8.74
C GLY A 95 30.14 -17.13 -8.28
N ILE A 96 29.34 -17.91 -7.54
CA ILE A 96 27.96 -17.60 -7.13
C ILE A 96 27.91 -16.81 -5.81
N LYS A 97 26.93 -15.91 -5.69
CA LYS A 97 26.60 -15.16 -4.46
C LYS A 97 25.42 -15.80 -3.74
N PHE A 98 25.50 -15.92 -2.43
CA PHE A 98 24.43 -16.46 -1.57
C PHE A 98 24.13 -15.49 -0.43
N ALA A 99 22.87 -15.42 -0.02
CA ALA A 99 22.46 -14.72 1.20
C ALA A 99 22.93 -15.52 2.41
N GLU A 100 23.68 -14.90 3.31
CA GLU A 100 24.19 -15.53 4.53
C GLU A 100 23.28 -15.21 5.72
N GLU A 101 23.04 -13.92 5.96
CA GLU A 101 22.29 -13.45 7.14
C GLU A 101 21.49 -12.20 6.78
N THR A 102 20.27 -12.08 7.30
CA THR A 102 19.45 -10.87 7.14
C THR A 102 19.17 -10.25 8.49
N ASP A 103 19.50 -8.98 8.65
CA ASP A 103 19.12 -8.18 9.81
C ASP A 103 17.63 -7.85 9.73
N ASN A 104 16.80 -8.73 10.29
CA ASN A 104 15.35 -8.62 10.23
C ASN A 104 14.84 -7.37 10.94
N ALA A 105 15.47 -6.95 12.04
CA ALA A 105 15.05 -5.76 12.78
C ALA A 105 15.19 -4.50 11.90
N LYS A 106 16.37 -4.33 11.27
CA LYS A 106 16.59 -3.19 10.35
C LYS A 106 15.78 -3.31 9.07
N PHE A 107 15.65 -4.51 8.51
CA PHE A 107 14.80 -4.72 7.33
C PHE A 107 13.36 -4.26 7.60
N ARG A 108 12.78 -4.67 8.72
CA ARG A 108 11.43 -4.30 9.14
C ARG A 108 11.29 -2.81 9.41
N SER A 109 12.22 -2.22 10.16
CA SER A 109 12.24 -0.77 10.40
C SER A 109 12.38 0.01 9.08
N SER A 110 13.12 -0.52 8.10
CA SER A 110 13.26 0.07 6.77
C SER A 110 11.96 0.03 5.95
N LEU A 111 11.18 -1.06 6.04
CA LEU A 111 9.85 -1.10 5.40
C LEU A 111 8.95 -0.01 5.97
N ILE A 112 8.87 0.11 7.30
CA ILE A 112 8.07 1.13 7.97
C ILE A 112 8.52 2.53 7.55
N TYR A 113 9.83 2.79 7.53
CA TYR A 113 10.37 4.07 7.08
C TYR A 113 9.93 4.40 5.65
N HIS A 114 10.11 3.48 4.69
CA HIS A 114 9.78 3.76 3.30
C HIS A 114 8.29 3.82 3.00
N ALA A 115 7.46 3.12 3.79
CA ALA A 115 6.00 3.19 3.69
C ALA A 115 5.42 4.44 4.35
N THR A 116 6.13 5.07 5.30
CA THR A 116 5.64 6.28 5.96
C THR A 116 5.65 7.45 4.99
N VAL A 117 4.55 8.22 4.96
CA VAL A 117 4.42 9.44 4.15
C VAL A 117 5.52 10.44 4.50
N GLU A 118 6.06 11.13 3.50
CA GLU A 118 7.24 11.99 3.63
C GLU A 118 7.13 13.08 4.70
N ASP A 119 5.97 13.72 4.80
CA ASP A 119 5.68 14.70 5.86
C ASP A 119 5.82 14.08 7.26
N ASP A 120 5.27 12.89 7.45
CA ASP A 120 5.28 12.21 8.75
C ASP A 120 6.68 11.67 9.06
N ARG A 121 7.46 11.25 8.05
CA ARG A 121 8.89 10.88 8.23
C ARG A 121 9.71 12.05 8.76
N THR A 122 9.55 13.21 8.13
CA THR A 122 10.27 14.44 8.50
C THR A 122 9.92 14.85 9.94
N ASN A 123 8.65 14.74 10.32
CA ASN A 123 8.16 15.14 11.63
C ASN A 123 8.46 14.13 12.75
N LEU A 124 8.67 12.84 12.41
CA LEU A 124 8.85 11.77 13.38
C LEU A 124 10.25 11.14 13.31
N TRP A 125 10.54 10.40 12.24
CA TRP A 125 11.72 9.55 12.13
C TRP A 125 13.00 10.34 11.88
N ASP A 126 12.91 11.44 11.14
CA ASP A 126 14.05 12.31 10.79
C ASP A 126 14.15 13.54 11.69
N ASN A 127 13.24 13.68 12.66
CA ASN A 127 13.15 14.84 13.52
C ASN A 127 14.31 14.89 14.51
N GLN A 128 15.17 15.91 14.37
CA GLN A 128 16.36 16.08 15.21
C GLN A 128 16.04 16.24 16.70
N GLN A 129 14.89 16.80 17.05
CA GLN A 129 14.47 16.90 18.45
C GLN A 129 14.17 15.52 19.05
N VAL A 130 13.58 14.62 18.25
CA VAL A 130 13.34 13.22 18.67
C VAL A 130 14.68 12.51 18.85
N TRP A 131 15.61 12.68 17.92
CA TRP A 131 16.95 12.09 17.99
C TRP A 131 17.70 12.55 19.24
N ASP A 132 17.71 13.86 19.51
CA ASP A 132 18.33 14.43 20.71
C ASP A 132 17.67 13.93 22.00
N GLY A 133 16.34 13.84 22.01
CA GLY A 133 15.57 13.32 23.13
C GLY A 133 15.91 11.86 23.45
N LEU A 134 16.04 11.02 22.42
CA LEU A 134 16.43 9.61 22.57
C LEU A 134 17.89 9.46 23.02
N ARG A 135 18.81 10.23 22.42
CA ARG A 135 20.23 10.22 22.82
C ARG A 135 20.44 10.61 24.27
N LYS A 136 19.72 11.64 24.76
CA LYS A 136 19.74 12.04 26.18
C LYS A 136 19.25 10.93 27.13
N ARG A 137 18.45 9.99 26.64
CA ARG A 137 17.95 8.82 27.39
C ARG A 137 18.87 7.60 27.26
N GLY A 138 20.04 7.74 26.62
CA GLY A 138 21.02 6.67 26.46
C GLY A 138 20.79 5.76 25.25
N VAL A 139 19.86 6.12 24.36
CA VAL A 139 19.63 5.37 23.11
C VAL A 139 20.64 5.83 22.06
N LEU A 140 21.37 4.89 21.46
CA LEU A 140 22.26 5.18 20.34
C LEU A 140 21.43 5.36 19.07
N VAL A 141 21.25 6.62 18.65
CA VAL A 141 20.55 6.98 17.40
C VAL A 141 21.59 7.45 16.39
N VAL A 142 21.72 6.71 15.28
CA VAL A 142 22.61 7.03 14.15
C VAL A 142 21.81 7.28 12.88
N THR A 143 20.66 6.63 12.75
CA THR A 143 19.77 6.67 11.59
C THR A 143 18.30 6.76 12.03
N ALA A 144 17.43 7.14 11.10
CA ALA A 144 15.99 7.14 11.31
C ALA A 144 15.42 5.76 11.70
N LEU A 145 16.08 4.68 11.26
CA LEU A 145 15.68 3.32 11.61
C LEU A 145 15.92 3.02 13.08
N ASP A 146 16.94 3.63 13.69
CA ASP A 146 17.20 3.48 15.13
C ASP A 146 16.11 4.19 15.95
N VAL A 147 15.54 5.29 15.42
CA VAL A 147 14.37 5.93 16.02
C VAL A 147 13.18 4.98 16.01
N ILE A 148 12.85 4.40 14.85
CA ILE A 148 11.77 3.43 14.70
C ILE A 148 11.96 2.22 15.64
N GLU A 149 13.20 1.72 15.75
CA GLU A 149 13.56 0.65 16.69
C GLU A 149 13.35 1.05 18.16
N ALA A 150 13.68 2.28 18.51
CA ALA A 150 13.59 2.76 19.88
C ALA A 150 12.15 3.06 20.31
N VAL A 151 11.29 3.47 19.38
CA VAL A 151 9.95 4.01 19.71
C VAL A 151 8.81 3.03 19.45
N LEU A 152 8.99 2.01 18.62
CA LEU A 152 7.97 0.98 18.37
C LEU A 152 8.32 -0.36 19.03
N LEU A 153 7.34 -0.97 19.69
CA LEU A 153 7.45 -2.34 20.21
C LEU A 153 7.37 -3.36 19.07
N GLY A 154 7.88 -4.58 19.31
CA GLY A 154 7.86 -5.65 18.31
C GLY A 154 6.47 -5.93 17.73
N GLY A 155 5.46 -6.10 18.59
CA GLY A 155 4.08 -6.31 18.15
C GLY A 155 3.45 -5.10 17.46
N GLU A 156 3.86 -3.88 17.82
CA GLU A 156 3.42 -2.68 17.10
C GLU A 156 4.00 -2.66 15.69
N LYS A 157 5.27 -3.05 15.52
CA LYS A 157 5.89 -3.19 14.21
C LYS A 157 5.25 -4.29 13.37
N ASP A 158 4.84 -5.41 14.00
CA ASP A 158 4.13 -6.48 13.29
C ASP A 158 2.84 -5.92 12.67
N ARG A 159 2.00 -5.27 13.50
CA ARG A 159 0.75 -4.66 13.04
C ARG A 159 0.95 -3.62 11.93
N VAL A 160 1.98 -2.78 12.04
CA VAL A 160 2.27 -1.78 11.00
C VAL A 160 2.66 -2.44 9.69
N ILE A 161 3.47 -3.49 9.74
CA ILE A 161 3.89 -4.23 8.54
C ILE A 161 2.70 -4.95 7.92
N ASP A 162 1.80 -5.51 8.72
CA ASP A 162 0.59 -6.15 8.22
C ASP A 162 -0.29 -5.14 7.45
N GLU A 163 -0.49 -3.93 7.99
CA GLU A 163 -1.23 -2.89 7.27
C GLU A 163 -0.52 -2.45 5.98
N ILE A 164 0.82 -2.37 5.99
CA ILE A 164 1.59 -2.09 4.76
C ILE A 164 1.40 -3.22 3.75
N ASN A 165 1.44 -4.48 4.17
CA ASN A 165 1.27 -5.64 3.28
C ASN A 165 -0.12 -5.65 2.65
N LYS A 166 -1.17 -5.33 3.42
CA LYS A 166 -2.54 -5.21 2.90
C LYS A 166 -2.65 -4.14 1.82
N LEU A 167 -2.15 -2.94 2.11
CA LEU A 167 -2.08 -1.85 1.12
C LEU A 167 -1.28 -2.23 -0.12
N SER A 168 -0.25 -3.05 0.04
CA SER A 168 0.62 -3.49 -1.05
C SER A 168 0.05 -4.68 -1.85
N GLY A 169 -1.19 -5.08 -1.59
CA GLY A 169 -1.87 -6.16 -2.33
C GLY A 169 -1.42 -7.57 -1.95
N PHE A 170 -0.78 -7.76 -0.80
CA PHE A 170 -0.45 -9.10 -0.26
C PHE A 170 -1.60 -9.70 0.57
N ASP A 171 -2.74 -9.03 0.66
CA ASP A 171 -3.93 -9.58 1.33
C ASP A 171 -4.63 -10.60 0.41
N SER A 172 -4.88 -11.80 0.93
CA SER A 172 -5.57 -12.87 0.21
C SER A 172 -7.07 -12.59 0.01
N GLU A 173 -7.66 -11.65 0.77
CA GLU A 173 -9.09 -11.36 0.73
C GLU A 173 -9.54 -10.59 -0.53
N ASN A 174 -8.64 -9.89 -1.22
CA ASN A 174 -8.97 -9.11 -2.42
C ASN A 174 -9.28 -9.97 -3.66
N LEU A 175 -8.88 -11.25 -3.69
CA LEU A 175 -9.16 -12.12 -4.83
C LEU A 175 -10.64 -12.51 -4.91
N GLU A 176 -11.30 -12.73 -3.77
CA GLU A 176 -12.71 -13.12 -3.72
C GLU A 176 -13.67 -11.96 -4.05
N GLU A 177 -13.32 -10.71 -3.68
CA GLU A 177 -14.15 -9.55 -4.04
C GLU A 177 -14.13 -9.24 -5.56
N VAL A 178 -12.98 -9.46 -6.21
CA VAL A 178 -12.84 -9.21 -7.65
C VAL A 178 -13.58 -10.27 -8.46
N GLU A 179 -13.51 -11.55 -8.06
CA GLU A 179 -14.30 -12.61 -8.69
C GLU A 179 -15.81 -12.35 -8.58
N ASN A 180 -16.30 -11.92 -7.41
CA ASN A 180 -17.72 -11.64 -7.21
C ASN A 180 -18.20 -10.42 -8.03
N LYS A 181 -17.42 -9.34 -8.11
CA LYS A 181 -17.75 -8.17 -8.94
C LYS A 181 -17.68 -8.48 -10.44
N MET A 182 -16.69 -9.26 -10.87
CA MET A 182 -16.56 -9.67 -12.27
C MET A 182 -17.70 -10.60 -12.69
N GLU A 183 -18.13 -11.53 -11.82
CA GLU A 183 -19.30 -12.37 -12.07
C GLU A 183 -20.60 -11.58 -12.17
N GLU A 184 -20.79 -10.54 -11.36
CA GLU A 184 -21.97 -9.67 -11.45
C GLU A 184 -21.97 -8.83 -12.74
N THR A 185 -20.81 -8.35 -13.18
CA THR A 185 -20.69 -7.62 -14.46
C THR A 185 -20.78 -8.51 -15.70
N ALA A 186 -20.47 -9.82 -15.59
CA ALA A 186 -20.58 -10.77 -16.70
C ALA A 186 -21.99 -11.37 -16.84
N LYS A 187 -22.87 -11.15 -15.84
CA LYS A 187 -24.26 -11.65 -15.81
C LYS A 187 -25.31 -10.57 -16.15
N ASN A 188 -24.89 -9.32 -16.36
CA ASN A 188 -25.71 -8.20 -16.85
C ASN A 188 -25.30 -7.81 -18.27
#